data_AF-A0A7J8L9H2-F1
#
_entry.id   AF-A0A7J8L9H2-F1
#
_cell.length_a   1.000
_cell.length_b   1.000
_cell.length_c   1.000
_cell.angle_alpha   90.00
_cell.angle_beta   90.00
_cell.angle_gamma   90.00
#
_symmetry.space_group_name_H-M   'P 1'
#
loop_
_entity.id
_entity.type
_entity.pdbx_description
1 polymer ?
#
loop_
_entity_poly.entity_id
_entity_poly.type
_entity_poly.pdbx_seq_one_letter_code
_entity_poly.pdbx_strand_id
1 'polypeptide(L)'
;IQHELEVSTKQAIFVDSSISDTIRTCIVLGNHRAAMKVKTEFKVSEKRWYWLKVFALATIRDWEALEKFSKEKRPPIGYRPFVEACVDADEKGEALKYIPKLADLRERAEAYARIGMAKEAADAASQAKDGELLGRLKLTFAQNAAASSLFDTLRDRLSFQGVS
;
A
#
# COMPACT_ATOMS: atom_id res chain seq x y z
N ILE A 1 24.22 -9.97 18.19
CA ILE A 1 23.50 -9.34 17.05
C ILE A 1 23.42 -7.81 17.15
N GLN A 2 22.62 -7.21 18.04
CA GLN A 2 22.46 -5.73 18.05
C GLN A 2 23.78 -4.97 18.27
N HIS A 3 24.59 -5.38 19.25
CA HIS A 3 25.92 -4.78 19.46
C HIS A 3 26.85 -4.89 18.21
N GLU A 4 26.84 -6.03 17.53
CA GLU A 4 27.57 -6.19 16.25
C GLU A 4 27.06 -5.24 15.16
N LEU A 5 25.74 -5.00 15.13
CA LEU A 5 25.14 -4.03 14.20
C LEU A 5 25.61 -2.61 14.53
N GLU A 6 25.66 -2.22 15.80
CA GLU A 6 26.18 -0.89 16.17
C GLU A 6 27.64 -0.71 15.76
N VAL A 7 28.48 -1.72 16.00
CA VAL A 7 29.90 -1.70 15.61
C VAL A 7 30.06 -1.62 14.08
N SER A 8 29.35 -2.47 13.33
CA SER A 8 29.50 -2.55 11.88
C SER A 8 28.89 -1.36 11.12
N THR A 9 27.77 -0.82 11.62
CA THR A 9 27.10 0.34 11.01
C THR A 9 27.59 1.68 11.57
N LYS A 10 28.35 1.65 12.68
CA LYS A 10 28.76 2.82 13.45
C LYS A 10 27.58 3.67 13.94
N GLN A 11 26.47 3.02 14.28
CA GLN A 11 25.22 3.65 14.72
C GLN A 11 24.79 3.06 16.07
N ALA A 12 24.79 3.87 17.13
CA ALA A 12 24.36 3.46 18.47
C ALA A 12 22.82 3.54 18.62
N ILE A 13 22.10 2.81 17.77
CA ILE A 13 20.63 2.85 17.67
C ILE A 13 19.98 1.47 17.76
N PHE A 14 20.77 0.41 17.89
CA PHE A 14 20.28 -0.96 17.79
C PHE A 14 20.08 -1.61 19.15
N VAL A 15 20.97 -1.39 20.11
CA VAL A 15 20.86 -1.96 21.46
C VAL A 15 19.58 -1.43 22.13
N ASP A 16 18.89 -2.31 22.86
CA ASP A 16 17.60 -2.08 23.54
C ASP A 16 16.41 -1.75 22.62
N SER A 17 16.61 -1.70 21.29
CA SER A 17 15.51 -1.58 20.34
C SER A 17 14.74 -2.90 20.21
N SER A 18 13.45 -2.82 19.86
CA SER A 18 12.68 -4.04 19.61
C SER A 18 13.19 -4.77 18.36
N ILE A 19 12.92 -6.08 18.23
CA ILE A 19 13.26 -6.86 17.01
C ILE A 19 12.68 -6.19 15.76
N SER A 20 11.47 -5.65 15.86
CA SER A 20 10.81 -4.94 14.77
C SER A 20 11.58 -3.69 14.37
N ASP A 21 12.05 -2.91 15.34
CA ASP A 21 12.80 -1.67 15.09
C ASP A 21 14.19 -1.98 14.56
N THR A 22 14.86 -2.98 15.11
CA THR A 22 16.14 -3.51 14.59
C THR A 22 15.99 -3.88 13.11
N ILE A 23 14.94 -4.63 12.73
CA ILE A 23 14.71 -5.02 11.33
C ILE A 23 14.48 -3.80 10.44
N ARG A 24 13.59 -2.88 10.83
CA ARG A 24 13.30 -1.68 10.02
C ARG A 24 14.56 -0.84 9.85
N THR A 25 15.31 -0.62 10.92
CA THR A 25 16.57 0.14 10.90
C THR A 25 17.62 -0.52 10.00
N CYS A 26 17.76 -1.85 10.06
CA CYS A 26 18.64 -2.57 9.12
C CYS A 26 18.25 -2.29 7.66
N ILE A 27 16.96 -2.30 7.33
CA ILE A 27 16.49 -2.05 5.95
C ILE A 27 16.72 -0.59 5.55
N VAL A 28 16.40 0.37 6.43
CA VAL A 28 16.61 1.81 6.19
C VAL A 28 18.08 2.13 5.94
N LEU A 29 19.00 1.45 6.63
CA LEU A 29 20.45 1.59 6.41
C LEU A 29 20.98 0.77 5.21
N GLY A 30 20.13 0.13 4.41
CA GLY A 30 20.53 -0.71 3.26
C GLY A 30 21.10 -2.07 3.65
N ASN A 31 21.12 -2.43 4.93
CA ASN A 31 21.66 -3.68 5.46
C ASN A 31 20.63 -4.83 5.39
N HIS A 32 20.13 -5.13 4.18
CA HIS A 32 19.09 -6.15 3.98
C HIS A 32 19.49 -7.56 4.45
N ARG A 33 20.78 -7.93 4.32
CA ARG A 33 21.30 -9.22 4.81
C ARG A 33 21.21 -9.33 6.33
N ALA A 34 21.50 -8.24 7.05
CA ALA A 34 21.35 -8.19 8.50
C ALA A 34 19.88 -8.30 8.92
N ALA A 35 18.99 -7.57 8.25
CA ALA A 35 17.55 -7.67 8.48
C ALA A 35 17.04 -9.11 8.34
N MET A 36 17.49 -9.83 7.30
CA MET A 36 17.16 -11.25 7.10
C MET A 36 17.75 -12.15 8.19
N LYS A 37 18.98 -11.90 8.66
CA LYS A 37 19.57 -12.65 9.77
C LYS A 37 18.72 -12.49 11.04
N VAL A 38 18.33 -11.26 11.39
CA VAL A 38 17.47 -10.98 12.55
C VAL A 38 16.11 -11.66 12.40
N LYS A 39 15.49 -11.58 11.22
CA LYS A 39 14.22 -12.27 10.92
C LYS A 39 14.31 -13.77 11.23
N THR A 40 15.36 -14.44 10.74
CA THR A 40 15.55 -15.89 10.91
C THR A 40 15.84 -16.25 12.36
N GLU A 41 16.79 -15.56 13.01
CA GLU A 41 17.21 -15.85 14.38
C GLU A 41 16.03 -15.78 15.37
N PHE A 42 15.24 -14.72 15.24
CA PHE A 42 14.10 -14.47 16.12
C PHE A 42 12.79 -15.06 15.59
N LYS A 43 12.84 -15.87 14.54
CA LYS A 43 11.69 -16.57 13.94
C LYS A 43 10.51 -15.63 13.67
N VAL A 44 10.81 -14.44 13.12
CA VAL A 44 9.79 -13.44 12.80
C VAL A 44 8.87 -13.99 11.73
N SER A 45 7.57 -14.00 12.02
CA SER A 45 6.57 -14.52 11.10
C SER A 45 6.58 -13.80 9.76
N GLU A 46 6.22 -14.52 8.69
CA GLU A 46 6.15 -13.95 7.35
C GLU A 46 5.24 -12.73 7.27
N LYS A 47 4.09 -12.76 7.95
CA LYS A 47 3.16 -11.62 8.00
C LYS A 47 3.84 -10.37 8.59
N ARG A 48 4.56 -10.52 9.70
CA ARG A 48 5.27 -9.41 10.36
C ARG A 48 6.44 -8.92 9.52
N TRP A 49 7.21 -9.83 8.93
CA TRP A 49 8.31 -9.49 8.02
C TRP A 49 7.85 -8.62 6.85
N TYR A 50 6.77 -9.03 6.18
CA TYR A 50 6.21 -8.26 5.06
C TYR A 50 5.77 -6.87 5.48
N TRP A 51 5.06 -6.74 6.60
CA TRP A 51 4.62 -5.45 7.09
C TRP A 51 5.83 -4.53 7.36
N LEU A 52 6.83 -5.01 8.11
CA LEU A 52 8.02 -4.22 8.44
C LEU A 52 8.81 -3.80 7.19
N LYS A 53 9.00 -4.72 6.23
CA LYS A 53 9.80 -4.45 5.02
C LYS A 53 9.11 -3.49 4.07
N VAL A 54 7.78 -3.56 3.91
CA VAL A 54 7.03 -2.61 3.07
C VAL A 54 7.22 -1.18 3.56
N PHE A 55 6.93 -0.90 4.84
CA PHE A 55 7.04 0.45 5.36
C PHE A 55 8.49 0.94 5.46
N ALA A 56 9.45 0.06 5.76
CA ALA A 56 10.86 0.43 5.77
C ALA A 56 11.38 0.81 4.37
N LEU A 57 11.04 0.05 3.33
CA LEU A 57 11.41 0.39 1.94
C LEU A 57 10.74 1.68 1.48
N ALA A 58 9.45 1.89 1.82
CA ALA A 58 8.74 3.12 1.51
C ALA A 58 9.33 4.34 2.24
N THR A 59 9.80 4.17 3.48
CA THR A 59 10.46 5.24 4.27
C THR A 59 11.68 5.80 3.55
N ILE A 60 12.45 4.93 2.87
CA ILE A 60 13.63 5.33 2.09
C ILE A 60 13.35 5.51 0.60
N ARG A 61 12.06 5.45 0.20
CA ARG A 61 11.61 5.54 -1.20
C ARG A 61 12.30 4.57 -2.16
N ASP A 62 12.68 3.39 -1.66
CA ASP A 62 13.25 2.32 -2.49
C ASP A 62 12.14 1.53 -3.18
N TRP A 63 11.53 2.17 -4.19
CA TRP A 63 10.40 1.63 -4.95
C TRP A 63 10.79 0.43 -5.81
N GLU A 64 12.03 0.39 -6.31
CA GLU A 64 12.53 -0.75 -7.06
C GLU A 64 12.60 -2.01 -6.18
N ALA A 65 13.15 -1.90 -4.98
CA ALA A 65 13.17 -3.01 -4.04
C ALA A 65 11.77 -3.37 -3.54
N LEU A 66 10.87 -2.40 -3.37
CA LEU A 66 9.47 -2.64 -3.00
C LEU A 66 8.74 -3.44 -4.08
N GLU A 67 8.90 -3.06 -5.35
CA GLU A 67 8.32 -3.76 -6.48
C GLU A 67 8.86 -5.18 -6.59
N LYS A 68 10.18 -5.35 -6.50
CA LYS A 68 10.80 -6.67 -6.46
C LYS A 68 10.24 -7.52 -5.32
N PHE A 69 10.15 -6.95 -4.12
CA PHE A 69 9.64 -7.64 -2.93
C PHE A 69 8.17 -8.07 -3.09
N SER A 70 7.34 -7.24 -3.72
CA SER A 70 5.94 -7.56 -4.00
C SER A 70 5.75 -8.78 -4.91
N LYS A 71 6.77 -9.09 -5.73
CA LYS A 71 6.76 -10.16 -6.74
C LYS A 71 7.44 -11.45 -6.27
N GLU A 72 8.20 -11.43 -5.16
CA GLU A 72 8.90 -12.63 -4.65
C GLU A 72 7.94 -13.79 -4.36
N LYS A 73 6.77 -13.48 -3.79
CA LYS A 73 5.64 -14.39 -3.58
C LYS A 73 4.40 -13.57 -3.24
N ARG A 74 3.22 -14.19 -3.33
CA ARG A 74 1.97 -13.54 -2.89
C ARG A 74 2.11 -13.08 -1.43
N PRO A 75 1.99 -11.77 -1.14
CA PRO A 75 2.16 -11.28 0.22
C PRO A 75 1.09 -11.85 1.16
N PRO A 76 1.45 -12.41 2.34
CA PRO A 76 0.49 -12.90 3.33
C PRO A 76 -0.35 -11.77 3.96
N ILE A 77 0.06 -10.52 3.77
CA ILE A 77 -0.65 -9.30 4.18
C ILE A 77 -1.56 -8.73 3.08
N GLY A 78 -1.62 -9.37 1.90
CA GLY A 78 -2.25 -8.78 0.72
C GLY A 78 -1.48 -7.57 0.18
N TYR A 79 -2.14 -6.78 -0.69
CA TYR A 79 -1.52 -5.61 -1.32
C TYR A 79 -1.91 -4.28 -0.68
N ARG A 80 -2.87 -4.27 0.24
CA ARG A 80 -3.32 -3.04 0.91
C ARG A 80 -2.18 -2.25 1.58
N PRO A 81 -1.26 -2.87 2.35
CA PRO A 81 -0.15 -2.13 2.93
C PRO A 81 0.84 -1.56 1.90
N PHE A 82 1.00 -2.21 0.74
CA PHE A 82 1.82 -1.68 -0.34
C PHE A 82 1.18 -0.42 -0.94
N VAL A 83 -0.14 -0.45 -1.16
CA VAL A 83 -0.90 0.71 -1.63
C VAL A 83 -0.81 1.86 -0.63
N GLU A 84 -1.14 1.60 0.65
CA GLU A 84 -1.08 2.62 1.71
C GLU A 84 0.30 3.27 1.80
N ALA A 85 1.37 2.47 1.81
CA ALA A 85 2.74 2.99 1.87
C ALA A 85 3.10 3.88 0.67
N CYS A 86 2.62 3.56 -0.54
CA CYS A 86 2.86 4.39 -1.72
C CYS A 86 2.03 5.67 -1.70
N VAL A 87 0.76 5.58 -1.28
CA VAL A 87 -0.14 6.73 -1.21
C VAL A 87 0.32 7.72 -0.15
N ASP A 88 0.72 7.24 1.02
CA ASP A 88 1.20 8.10 2.12
C ASP A 88 2.55 8.77 1.78
N ALA A 89 3.33 8.19 0.86
CA ALA A 89 4.56 8.76 0.33
C ALA A 89 4.38 9.63 -0.93
N ASP A 90 3.13 9.84 -1.36
CA ASP A 90 2.74 10.54 -2.60
C ASP A 90 3.39 9.95 -3.87
N GLU A 91 3.65 8.64 -3.87
CA GLU A 91 4.23 7.92 -5.02
C GLU A 91 3.13 7.24 -5.84
N LYS A 92 2.41 8.06 -6.61
CA LYS A 92 1.29 7.61 -7.45
C LYS A 92 1.68 6.52 -8.45
N GLY A 93 2.83 6.65 -9.11
CA GLY A 93 3.27 5.70 -10.14
C GLY A 93 3.47 4.30 -9.59
N GLU A 94 4.02 4.21 -8.39
CA GLU A 94 4.24 2.94 -7.69
C GLU A 94 2.92 2.36 -7.14
N ALA A 95 2.04 3.20 -6.57
CA ALA A 95 0.73 2.77 -6.07
C ALA A 95 -0.11 2.06 -7.14
N LEU A 96 -0.08 2.56 -8.38
CA LEU A 96 -0.81 1.99 -9.53
C LEU A 96 -0.41 0.54 -9.85
N LYS A 97 0.77 0.08 -9.43
CA LYS A 97 1.20 -1.32 -9.60
C LYS A 97 0.51 -2.28 -8.63
N TYR A 98 -0.05 -1.76 -7.53
CA TYR A 98 -0.62 -2.54 -6.43
C TYR A 98 -2.14 -2.43 -6.31
N ILE A 99 -2.72 -1.26 -6.63
CA ILE A 99 -4.17 -1.04 -6.55
C ILE A 99 -4.99 -2.09 -7.33
N PRO A 100 -4.63 -2.47 -8.58
CA PRO A 100 -5.36 -3.51 -9.31
C PRO A 100 -5.35 -4.89 -8.63
N LYS A 101 -4.44 -5.12 -7.68
CA LYS A 101 -4.26 -6.39 -6.97
C LYS A 101 -5.06 -6.45 -5.66
N LEU A 102 -5.75 -5.38 -5.27
CA LEU A 102 -6.69 -5.39 -4.14
C LEU A 102 -7.90 -6.26 -4.49
N ALA A 103 -8.26 -7.21 -3.61
CA ALA A 103 -9.36 -8.13 -3.86
C ALA A 103 -10.73 -7.46 -3.71
N ASP A 104 -10.85 -6.52 -2.77
CA ASP A 104 -12.06 -5.75 -2.56
C ASP A 104 -12.12 -4.57 -3.55
N LEU A 105 -13.19 -4.53 -4.35
CA LEU A 105 -13.45 -3.48 -5.33
C LEU A 105 -13.72 -2.12 -4.66
N ARG A 106 -14.28 -2.10 -3.44
CA ARG A 106 -14.51 -0.87 -2.68
C ARG A 106 -13.18 -0.27 -2.22
N GLU A 107 -12.31 -1.09 -1.65
CA GLU A 107 -10.94 -0.65 -1.28
C GLU A 107 -10.17 -0.18 -2.52
N ARG A 108 -10.33 -0.87 -3.65
CA ARG A 108 -9.71 -0.46 -4.93
C ARG A 108 -10.19 0.91 -5.40
N ALA A 109 -11.50 1.16 -5.35
CA ALA A 109 -12.08 2.43 -5.73
C ALA A 109 -11.59 3.59 -4.83
N GLU A 110 -11.58 3.38 -3.51
CA GLU A 110 -11.06 4.34 -2.54
C GLU A 110 -9.56 4.63 -2.77
N ALA A 111 -8.77 3.60 -3.06
CA ALA A 111 -7.35 3.77 -3.33
C ALA A 111 -7.10 4.59 -4.61
N TYR A 112 -7.82 4.32 -5.70
CA TYR A 112 -7.76 5.16 -6.91
C TYR A 112 -8.18 6.59 -6.63
N ALA A 113 -9.20 6.79 -5.81
CA ALA A 113 -9.67 8.12 -5.44
C ALA A 113 -8.59 8.92 -4.68
N ARG A 114 -7.89 8.29 -3.72
CA ARG A 114 -6.80 8.91 -2.96
C ARG A 114 -5.64 9.40 -3.82
N ILE A 115 -5.41 8.78 -4.99
CA ILE A 115 -4.37 9.21 -5.95
C ILE A 115 -4.92 10.01 -7.14
N GLY A 116 -6.15 10.50 -7.03
CA GLY A 116 -6.79 11.38 -8.02
C GLY A 116 -7.21 10.70 -9.32
N MET A 117 -7.33 9.36 -9.35
CA MET A 117 -7.72 8.58 -10.52
C MET A 117 -9.24 8.43 -10.57
N ALA A 118 -9.93 9.52 -10.93
CA ALA A 118 -11.40 9.60 -10.84
C ALA A 118 -12.12 8.53 -11.67
N LYS A 119 -11.64 8.27 -12.89
CA LYS A 119 -12.27 7.31 -13.81
C LYS A 119 -12.17 5.89 -13.26
N GLU A 120 -10.97 5.48 -12.86
CA GLU A 120 -10.70 4.17 -12.31
C GLU A 120 -11.41 3.94 -10.97
N ALA A 121 -11.52 4.99 -10.15
CA ALA A 121 -12.30 4.97 -8.92
C ALA A 121 -13.79 4.74 -9.20
N ALA A 122 -14.36 5.47 -10.18
CA ALA A 122 -15.76 5.33 -10.56
C ALA A 122 -16.05 3.95 -11.17
N ASP A 123 -15.18 3.45 -12.04
CA ASP A 123 -15.30 2.13 -12.66
C ASP A 123 -15.26 1.02 -11.60
N ALA A 124 -14.33 1.09 -10.64
CA ALA A 124 -14.24 0.11 -9.56
C ALA A 124 -15.46 0.15 -8.62
N ALA A 125 -15.94 1.35 -8.24
CA ALA A 125 -17.15 1.50 -7.44
C ALA A 125 -18.41 1.01 -8.17
N SER A 126 -18.50 1.26 -9.48
CA SER A 126 -19.60 0.76 -10.30
C SER A 126 -19.59 -0.77 -10.38
N GLN A 127 -18.43 -1.40 -10.52
CA GLN A 127 -18.30 -2.87 -10.51
C GLN A 127 -18.65 -3.46 -9.14
N ALA A 128 -18.36 -2.74 -8.05
CA ALA A 128 -18.78 -3.11 -6.70
C ALA A 128 -20.30 -3.00 -6.49
N LYS A 129 -21.05 -2.44 -7.46
CA LYS A 129 -22.48 -2.12 -7.38
C LYS A 129 -22.84 -1.28 -6.15
N ASP A 130 -21.93 -0.38 -5.78
CA ASP A 130 -22.05 0.44 -4.58
C ASP A 130 -22.39 1.89 -4.96
N GLY A 131 -23.70 2.17 -5.03
CA GLY A 131 -24.21 3.49 -5.36
C GLY A 131 -23.89 4.56 -4.31
N GLU A 132 -23.77 4.16 -3.04
CA GLU A 132 -23.37 5.06 -1.95
C GLU A 132 -21.91 5.46 -2.10
N LEU A 133 -21.04 4.51 -2.41
CA LEU A 133 -19.62 4.76 -2.68
C LEU A 133 -19.45 5.71 -3.88
N LEU A 134 -20.20 5.52 -4.98
CA LEU A 134 -20.18 6.46 -6.10
C LEU A 134 -20.57 7.88 -5.67
N GLY A 135 -21.60 8.02 -4.83
CA GLY A 135 -22.02 9.31 -4.29
C GLY A 135 -20.93 9.97 -3.44
N ARG A 136 -20.28 9.21 -2.55
CA ARG A 136 -19.19 9.70 -1.71
C ARG A 136 -17.96 10.09 -2.54
N LEU A 137 -17.58 9.27 -3.52
CA LEU A 137 -16.44 9.55 -4.40
C LEU A 137 -16.68 10.78 -5.28
N LYS A 138 -17.92 11.02 -5.73
CA LYS A 138 -18.27 12.26 -6.43
C LYS A 138 -17.92 13.50 -5.60
N LEU A 139 -18.18 13.49 -4.28
CA LEU A 139 -17.84 14.60 -3.39
C LEU A 139 -16.33 14.82 -3.30
N THR A 140 -15.55 13.74 -3.28
CA THR A 140 -14.07 13.81 -3.35
C THR A 140 -13.58 14.51 -4.62
N PHE A 141 -14.31 14.39 -5.72
CA PHE A 141 -13.98 14.97 -7.02
C PHE A 141 -14.87 16.17 -7.41
N ALA A 142 -15.54 16.82 -6.45
CA ALA A 142 -16.54 17.84 -6.74
C ALA A 142 -16.01 19.04 -7.57
N GLN A 143 -14.72 19.36 -7.45
CA GLN A 143 -14.07 20.42 -8.23
C GLN A 143 -13.81 20.02 -9.70
N ASN A 144 -13.94 18.74 -10.05
CA ASN A 144 -13.76 18.22 -11.39
C ASN A 144 -15.14 17.91 -12.01
N ALA A 145 -15.61 18.81 -12.89
CA ALA A 145 -16.91 18.69 -13.54
C ALA A 145 -17.04 17.41 -14.38
N ALA A 146 -15.97 16.98 -15.07
CA ALA A 146 -15.96 15.77 -15.88
C ALA A 146 -16.00 14.49 -15.02
N ALA A 147 -15.32 14.50 -13.88
CA ALA A 147 -15.44 13.41 -12.90
C ALA A 147 -16.86 13.37 -12.33
N SER A 148 -17.42 14.51 -11.94
CA SER A 148 -18.76 14.59 -11.37
C SER A 148 -19.84 14.02 -12.30
N SER A 149 -19.79 14.37 -13.59
CA SER A 149 -20.73 13.84 -14.59
C SER A 149 -20.56 12.34 -14.84
N LEU A 150 -19.32 11.83 -14.78
CA LEU A 150 -19.04 10.39 -14.83
C LEU A 150 -19.70 9.65 -13.67
N PHE A 151 -19.52 10.13 -12.43
CA PHE A 151 -20.12 9.51 -11.24
C PHE A 151 -21.65 9.51 -11.30
N ASP A 152 -22.28 10.61 -11.74
CA ASP A 152 -23.74 10.67 -11.92
C ASP A 152 -24.21 9.64 -12.95
N THR A 153 -23.58 9.58 -14.12
CA THR A 153 -23.93 8.65 -15.20
C THR A 153 -23.87 7.19 -14.74
N LEU A 154 -22.84 6.83 -13.97
CA LEU A 154 -22.66 5.46 -13.48
C LEU A 154 -23.67 5.11 -12.37
N ARG A 155 -23.96 6.06 -11.46
CA ARG A 155 -24.96 5.85 -10.41
C ARG A 155 -26.36 5.67 -11.00
N ASP A 156 -26.72 6.46 -12.00
CA ASP A 156 -28.03 6.37 -12.63
C ASP A 156 -28.20 5.01 -13.32
N ARG A 157 -27.18 4.54 -14.05
CA ARG A 157 -27.17 3.19 -14.65
C ARG A 157 -27.37 2.08 -13.62
N LEU A 158 -26.75 2.18 -12.45
CA LEU A 158 -26.94 1.23 -11.36
C LEU A 158 -28.36 1.23 -10.82
N SER A 159 -28.97 2.41 -10.69
CA SER A 159 -30.36 2.52 -10.22
C SER A 159 -31.34 1.83 -11.17
N PHE A 160 -31.15 1.94 -12.49
CA PHE A 160 -32.00 1.29 -13.48
C PHE A 160 -31.84 -0.24 -13.53
N GLN A 161 -30.67 -0.77 -13.20
CA GLN A 161 -30.44 -2.23 -13.16
C GLN A 161 -31.10 -2.92 -11.97
N GLY A 162 -31.48 -2.18 -10.91
CA GLY A 162 -32.15 -2.73 -9.74
C GLY A 162 -33.68 -2.83 -9.86
N VAL A 163 -34.27 -2.38 -10.98
CA VAL A 163 -35.73 -2.29 -11.18
C VAL A 163 -36.23 -3.35 -12.18
N SER A 164 -35.49 -4.45 -12.39
CA SER A 164 -35.86 -5.56 -13.29
C SER A 164 -35.80 -6.91 -12.58
#